data_AF-A0A832N7X7-F1
#
_entry.id   AF-A0A832N7X7-F1
#
_cell.length_a   1.000
_cell.length_b   1.000
_cell.length_c   1.000
_cell.angle_alpha   90.00
_cell.angle_beta   90.00
_cell.angle_gamma   90.00
#
_symmetry.space_group_name_H-M   'P 1'
#
loop_
_entity.id
_entity.type
_entity.pdbx_description
1 polymer ?
#
loop_
_entity_poly.entity_id
_entity_poly.type
_entity_poly.pdbx_seq_one_letter_code
_entity_poly.pdbx_strand_id
1 'polypeptide(L)'
;ERIFLPLIRMVLPEVVDINMPLEGVFHNCVFVSIDKRFPGHARKVCYALWGMGQMMFAKFIIVVDKHVDVRNPSEVLFHLWSNVDPERDTFVVKGPLDALDHSSPTPRYGSKMGIDATRKWPEEGHPRPWPEEILMSEEVKRRVDALWKELGLE
;
A
#
# COMPACT_ATOMS: atom_id res chain seq x y z
N GLU A 1 1.73 0.80 -15.23
CA GLU A 1 0.89 1.40 -14.17
C GLU A 1 0.69 2.92 -14.27
N ARG A 2 1.75 3.74 -14.42
CA ARG A 2 1.69 5.22 -14.33
C ARG A 2 0.69 5.91 -15.26
N ILE A 3 0.43 5.33 -16.43
CA ILE A 3 -0.57 5.83 -17.40
C ILE A 3 -1.98 5.85 -16.78
N PHE A 4 -2.28 4.93 -15.87
CA PHE A 4 -3.60 4.83 -15.23
C PHE A 4 -3.75 5.66 -13.97
N LEU A 5 -2.65 6.09 -13.33
CA LEU A 5 -2.70 6.86 -12.08
C LEU A 5 -3.52 8.16 -12.20
N PRO A 6 -3.39 8.98 -13.27
CA PRO A 6 -4.27 10.15 -13.45
C PRO A 6 -5.75 9.77 -13.50
N LEU A 7 -6.11 8.69 -14.19
CA LEU A 7 -7.50 8.22 -14.28
C LEU A 7 -8.02 7.71 -12.93
N ILE A 8 -7.20 6.98 -12.18
CA ILE A 8 -7.53 6.54 -10.81
C ILE A 8 -7.79 7.76 -9.93
N ARG A 9 -6.93 8.77 -9.97
CA ARG A 9 -7.07 10.00 -9.16
C ARG A 9 -8.29 10.84 -9.51
N MET A 10 -8.84 10.72 -10.72
CA MET A 10 -10.13 11.36 -11.04
C MET A 10 -11.29 10.79 -10.21
N VAL A 11 -11.23 9.51 -9.83
CA VAL A 11 -12.27 8.83 -9.04
C VAL A 11 -11.89 8.71 -7.57
N LEU A 12 -10.59 8.55 -7.29
CA LEU A 12 -9.98 8.38 -5.98
C LEU A 12 -8.89 9.45 -5.78
N PRO A 13 -9.26 10.73 -5.59
CA PRO A 13 -8.30 11.83 -5.45
C PRO A 13 -7.38 11.67 -4.23
N GLU A 14 -7.77 10.83 -3.26
CA GLU A 14 -6.92 10.47 -2.12
C GLU A 14 -5.72 9.59 -2.48
N VAL A 15 -5.72 8.92 -3.64
CA VAL A 15 -4.62 8.04 -4.05
C VAL A 15 -3.42 8.89 -4.44
N VAL A 16 -2.36 8.77 -3.65
CA VAL A 16 -1.08 9.44 -3.89
C VAL A 16 -0.30 8.66 -4.92
N ASP A 17 -0.14 7.35 -4.75
CA ASP A 17 0.58 6.58 -5.75
C ASP A 17 0.16 5.12 -5.73
N ILE A 18 0.55 4.41 -6.78
CA ILE A 18 0.30 2.99 -6.97
C ILE A 18 1.53 2.32 -7.59
N ASN A 19 1.86 1.14 -7.08
CA ASN A 19 2.94 0.32 -7.62
C ASN A 19 2.50 -1.15 -7.67
N MET A 20 2.90 -1.83 -8.74
CA MET A 20 2.71 -3.27 -8.93
C MET A 20 4.08 -3.96 -8.86
N PRO A 21 4.56 -4.33 -7.65
CA PRO A 21 5.87 -4.94 -7.48
C PRO A 21 6.06 -6.21 -8.32
N LEU A 22 7.31 -6.45 -8.75
CA LEU A 22 7.66 -7.65 -9.53
C LEU A 22 7.48 -8.91 -8.69
N GLU A 23 7.91 -8.88 -7.43
CA GLU A 23 7.71 -9.94 -6.44
C GLU A 23 6.23 -10.22 -6.15
N GLY A 24 5.36 -9.25 -6.44
CA GLY A 24 3.91 -9.36 -6.40
C GLY A 24 3.30 -9.95 -7.68
N VAL A 25 4.09 -10.47 -8.61
CA VAL A 25 3.63 -10.92 -9.94
C VAL A 25 2.82 -9.81 -10.64
N PHE A 26 3.33 -8.58 -10.56
CA PHE A 26 2.69 -7.36 -11.04
C PHE A 26 1.31 -7.13 -10.42
N HIS A 27 0.24 -7.23 -11.19
CA HIS A 27 -1.10 -6.85 -10.76
C HIS A 27 -1.66 -7.72 -9.63
N ASN A 28 -1.03 -8.85 -9.32
CA ASN A 28 -1.52 -9.77 -8.29
C ASN A 28 -1.44 -9.14 -6.89
N CYS A 29 -0.40 -8.35 -6.63
CA CYS A 29 -0.23 -7.55 -5.41
C CYS A 29 -0.01 -6.09 -5.78
N VAL A 30 -0.79 -5.20 -5.17
CA VAL A 30 -0.78 -3.76 -5.48
C VAL A 30 -0.50 -3.00 -4.20
N PHE A 31 0.53 -2.15 -4.23
CA PHE A 31 0.81 -1.19 -3.18
C PHE A 31 0.16 0.15 -3.52
N VAL A 32 -0.53 0.75 -2.56
CA VAL A 32 -1.27 2.00 -2.76
C VAL A 32 -0.98 2.94 -1.60
N SER A 33 -0.45 4.13 -1.87
CA SER A 33 -0.33 5.18 -0.85
C SER A 33 -1.50 6.15 -0.94
N ILE A 34 -2.06 6.54 0.22
CA ILE A 34 -3.25 7.42 0.28
C ILE A 34 -3.06 8.59 1.24
N ASP A 35 -3.65 9.74 0.92
CA ASP A 35 -3.87 10.83 1.88
C ASP A 35 -5.11 10.49 2.71
N LYS A 36 -4.91 9.73 3.79
CA LYS A 36 -5.99 9.26 4.67
C LYS A 36 -6.72 10.44 5.32
N ARG A 37 -8.06 10.42 5.30
CA ARG A 37 -8.92 11.51 5.78
C ARG A 37 -9.98 11.09 6.79
N PHE A 38 -10.30 9.80 6.87
CA PHE A 38 -11.33 9.28 7.78
C PHE A 38 -11.09 7.78 8.08
N PRO A 39 -11.69 7.24 9.15
CA PRO A 39 -11.63 5.82 9.49
C PRO A 39 -12.16 4.93 8.36
N GLY A 40 -11.42 3.86 8.02
CA GLY A 40 -11.83 2.94 6.95
C GLY A 40 -11.61 3.44 5.51
N HIS A 41 -10.89 4.56 5.33
CA HIS A 41 -10.57 5.09 4.00
C HIS A 41 -9.82 4.08 3.12
N ALA A 42 -8.90 3.30 3.70
CA ALA A 42 -8.20 2.23 3.00
C ALA A 42 -9.15 1.17 2.43
N ARG A 43 -10.17 0.76 3.20
CA ARG A 43 -11.19 -0.20 2.73
C ARG A 43 -11.96 0.36 1.54
N LYS A 44 -12.39 1.64 1.61
CA LYS A 44 -13.05 2.34 0.49
C LYS A 44 -12.20 2.31 -0.78
N VAL A 45 -10.89 2.59 -0.65
CA VAL A 45 -9.95 2.57 -1.78
C VAL A 45 -9.82 1.16 -2.37
N CYS A 46 -9.64 0.12 -1.55
CA CYS A 46 -9.57 -1.26 -2.03
C CYS A 46 -10.82 -1.67 -2.83
N TYR A 47 -12.01 -1.41 -2.29
CA TYR A 47 -13.28 -1.73 -2.98
C TYR A 47 -13.41 -1.00 -4.31
N ALA A 48 -13.06 0.28 -4.34
CA ALA A 48 -13.09 1.06 -5.56
C ALA A 48 -12.12 0.52 -6.61
N LEU A 49 -10.88 0.20 -6.23
CA LEU A 49 -9.89 -0.38 -7.12
C LEU A 49 -10.35 -1.75 -7.67
N TRP A 50 -10.89 -2.64 -6.84
CA TRP A 50 -11.44 -3.90 -7.34
C TRP A 50 -12.65 -3.73 -8.27
N GLY A 51 -13.31 -2.57 -8.26
CA GLY A 51 -14.36 -2.21 -9.21
C GLY A 51 -13.85 -1.63 -10.53
N MET A 52 -12.54 -1.40 -10.70
CA MET A 52 -11.99 -0.64 -11.82
C MET A 52 -11.21 -1.49 -12.81
N GLY A 53 -11.82 -1.79 -13.98
CA GLY A 53 -11.12 -2.33 -15.14
C GLY A 53 -10.23 -3.54 -14.80
N GLN A 54 -8.93 -3.45 -15.11
CA GLN A 54 -7.98 -4.54 -14.84
C GLN A 54 -7.60 -4.70 -13.35
N MET A 55 -7.83 -3.68 -12.51
CA MET A 55 -7.60 -3.80 -11.06
C MET A 55 -8.58 -4.77 -10.40
N MET A 56 -9.67 -5.12 -11.08
CA MET A 56 -10.57 -6.18 -10.62
C MET A 56 -9.88 -7.54 -10.50
N PHE A 57 -8.70 -7.74 -11.09
CA PHE A 57 -7.93 -8.99 -10.97
C PHE A 57 -6.94 -8.99 -9.81
N ALA A 58 -6.61 -7.83 -9.23
CA ALA A 58 -5.69 -7.76 -8.10
C ALA A 58 -6.18 -8.62 -6.93
N LYS A 59 -5.32 -9.52 -6.43
CA LYS A 59 -5.64 -10.40 -5.30
C LYS A 59 -5.33 -9.73 -3.98
N PHE A 60 -4.23 -8.99 -3.92
CA PHE A 60 -3.77 -8.31 -2.72
C PHE A 60 -3.69 -6.81 -3.00
N ILE A 61 -4.29 -6.01 -2.13
CA ILE A 61 -4.09 -4.56 -2.11
C ILE A 61 -3.59 -4.19 -0.72
N ILE A 62 -2.40 -3.61 -0.65
CA ILE A 62 -1.79 -3.11 0.58
C ILE A 62 -1.83 -1.59 0.52
N VAL A 63 -2.51 -0.99 1.49
CA VAL A 63 -2.70 0.46 1.56
C VAL A 63 -1.83 1.06 2.65
N VAL A 64 -1.00 2.04 2.30
CA VAL A 64 -0.07 2.74 3.19
C VAL A 64 -0.35 4.25 3.19
N ASP A 65 0.24 4.98 4.13
CA ASP A 65 0.08 6.43 4.22
C ASP A 65 0.79 7.16 3.06
N LYS A 66 0.40 8.42 2.83
CA LYS A 66 0.86 9.25 1.71
C LYS A 66 2.37 9.45 1.61
N HIS A 67 3.09 9.39 2.73
CA HIS A 67 4.54 9.65 2.76
C HIS A 67 5.35 8.41 2.40
N VAL A 68 4.72 7.23 2.35
CA VAL A 68 5.37 5.96 2.06
C VAL A 68 5.62 5.82 0.56
N ASP A 69 6.88 5.57 0.16
CA ASP A 69 7.20 5.27 -1.22
C ASP A 69 6.83 3.83 -1.59
N VAL A 70 5.70 3.69 -2.29
CA VAL A 70 5.22 2.40 -2.79
C VAL A 70 6.14 1.73 -3.80
N ARG A 71 7.15 2.42 -4.34
CA ARG A 71 8.17 1.83 -5.23
C ARG A 71 9.33 1.21 -4.48
N ASN A 72 9.40 1.41 -3.17
CA ASN A 72 10.35 0.77 -2.28
C ASN A 72 9.62 -0.33 -1.50
N PRO A 73 9.68 -1.60 -1.93
CA PRO A 73 8.99 -2.69 -1.25
C PRO A 73 9.41 -2.82 0.21
N SER A 74 10.68 -2.59 0.53
CA SER A 74 11.20 -2.65 1.90
C SER A 74 10.50 -1.64 2.82
N GLU A 75 10.19 -0.45 2.31
CA GLU A 75 9.47 0.58 3.06
C GLU A 75 8.00 0.23 3.25
N VAL A 76 7.33 -0.24 2.21
CA VAL A 76 5.94 -0.75 2.31
C VAL A 76 5.86 -1.89 3.32
N LEU A 77 6.81 -2.84 3.26
CA LEU A 77 6.89 -3.95 4.20
C LEU A 77 7.16 -3.47 5.63
N PHE A 78 8.03 -2.48 5.82
CA PHE A 78 8.25 -1.88 7.14
C PHE A 78 6.93 -1.37 7.76
N HIS A 79 6.13 -0.64 7.00
CA HIS A 79 4.83 -0.16 7.48
C HIS A 79 3.81 -1.30 7.64
N LEU A 80 3.79 -2.26 6.72
CA LEU A 80 2.94 -3.44 6.83
C LEU A 80 3.19 -4.17 8.16
N TRP A 81 4.44 -4.47 8.48
CA TRP A 81 4.78 -5.23 9.69
C TRP A 81 4.69 -4.42 10.97
N SER A 82 4.77 -3.09 10.89
CA SER A 82 4.70 -2.21 12.06
C SER A 82 3.28 -1.77 12.40
N ASN A 83 2.40 -1.63 11.40
CA ASN A 83 1.11 -0.95 11.55
C ASN A 83 -0.10 -1.90 11.61
N VAL A 84 0.06 -3.15 11.18
CA VAL A 84 -1.06 -4.09 10.98
C VAL A 84 -1.30 -4.96 12.20
N ASP A 85 -2.51 -4.89 12.74
CA ASP A 85 -3.13 -5.96 13.50
C ASP A 85 -3.91 -6.87 12.53
N PRO A 86 -3.57 -8.17 12.43
CA PRO A 86 -4.13 -9.03 11.38
C PRO A 86 -5.66 -9.11 11.36
N GLU A 87 -6.32 -9.18 12.52
CA GLU A 87 -7.78 -9.32 12.57
C GLU A 87 -8.48 -7.99 12.23
N ARG A 88 -8.00 -6.88 12.78
CA ARG A 88 -8.61 -5.56 12.58
C ARG A 88 -8.39 -5.01 11.17
N ASP A 89 -7.17 -5.19 10.65
CA ASP A 89 -6.68 -4.41 9.51
C ASP A 89 -6.63 -5.20 8.20
N THR A 90 -6.91 -6.50 8.23
CA THR A 90 -7.10 -7.29 7.02
C THR A 90 -8.58 -7.57 6.78
N PHE A 91 -8.93 -7.77 5.52
CA PHE A 91 -10.26 -8.22 5.15
C PHE A 91 -10.24 -8.98 3.84
N VAL A 92 -11.05 -10.03 3.80
CA VAL A 92 -11.15 -10.92 2.65
C VAL A 92 -12.51 -10.74 2.00
N VAL A 93 -12.51 -10.63 0.68
CA VAL A 93 -13.71 -10.52 -0.15
C VAL A 93 -13.68 -11.56 -1.26
N LYS A 94 -14.83 -11.88 -1.84
CA LYS A 94 -14.91 -12.75 -3.02
C LYS A 94 -15.06 -11.91 -4.28
N GLY A 95 -14.49 -12.36 -5.39
CA GLY A 95 -14.54 -11.61 -6.64
C GLY A 95 -13.84 -12.31 -7.80
N PRO A 96 -13.91 -11.69 -9.00
CA PRO A 96 -13.25 -12.21 -10.19
C PRO A 96 -11.73 -12.20 -10.04
N LEU A 97 -11.07 -13.22 -10.56
CA LEU A 97 -9.60 -13.35 -10.60
C LEU A 97 -9.15 -13.52 -12.05
N ASP A 98 -7.86 -13.38 -12.28
CA ASP A 98 -7.27 -13.61 -13.60
C ASP A 98 -7.54 -15.05 -14.08
N ALA A 99 -7.73 -15.24 -15.39
CA ALA A 99 -7.99 -16.55 -15.97
C ALA A 99 -6.80 -17.51 -15.89
N LEU A 100 -5.58 -16.97 -15.75
CA LEU A 100 -4.32 -17.69 -15.62
C LEU A 100 -3.91 -17.88 -14.15
N ASP A 101 -4.72 -17.43 -13.19
CA ASP A 101 -4.44 -17.62 -11.77
C ASP A 101 -4.70 -19.08 -11.34
N HIS A 102 -3.65 -19.89 -11.40
CA HIS A 102 -3.65 -21.29 -10.96
C HIS A 102 -3.86 -21.48 -9.45
N SER A 103 -3.69 -20.42 -8.64
CA SER A 103 -3.93 -20.46 -7.19
C SER A 103 -5.37 -20.11 -6.82
N SER A 104 -6.22 -19.82 -7.81
CA SER A 104 -7.66 -19.65 -7.60
C SER A 104 -8.34 -21.00 -7.30
N PRO A 105 -9.34 -21.05 -6.41
CA PRO A 105 -10.06 -22.30 -6.11
C PRO A 105 -10.93 -22.76 -7.28
N THR A 106 -11.36 -21.82 -8.12
CA THR A 106 -12.17 -22.05 -9.32
C THR A 106 -11.70 -21.11 -10.42
N PRO A 107 -11.76 -21.51 -11.71
CA PRO A 107 -11.35 -20.64 -12.80
C PRO A 107 -12.00 -19.26 -12.72
N ARG A 108 -11.18 -18.20 -12.76
CA ARG A 108 -11.59 -16.78 -12.80
C ARG A 108 -12.36 -16.28 -11.56
N TYR A 109 -12.45 -17.04 -10.48
CA TYR A 109 -13.18 -16.61 -9.28
C TYR A 109 -12.53 -17.14 -8.00
N GLY A 110 -12.45 -16.28 -6.98
CA GLY A 110 -11.86 -16.66 -5.71
C GLY A 110 -11.92 -15.55 -4.68
N SER A 111 -10.92 -15.52 -3.80
CA SER A 111 -10.79 -14.50 -2.76
C SER A 111 -9.74 -13.46 -3.09
N LYS A 112 -9.96 -12.27 -2.57
CA LYS A 112 -9.05 -11.12 -2.57
C LYS A 112 -8.89 -10.64 -1.14
N MET A 113 -7.75 -10.05 -0.83
CA MET A 113 -7.42 -9.54 0.48
C MET A 113 -6.99 -8.08 0.38
N GLY A 114 -7.63 -7.24 1.18
CA GLY A 114 -7.19 -5.87 1.42
C GLY A 114 -6.47 -5.83 2.77
N ILE A 115 -5.37 -5.08 2.82
CA ILE A 115 -4.60 -4.86 4.04
C ILE A 115 -4.45 -3.35 4.24
N ASP A 116 -4.98 -2.85 5.34
CA ASP A 116 -4.79 -1.48 5.77
C ASP A 116 -3.50 -1.40 6.60
N ALA A 117 -2.40 -0.97 5.99
CA ALA A 117 -1.12 -0.72 6.62
C ALA A 117 -0.91 0.77 6.98
N THR A 118 -1.96 1.58 6.99
CA THR A 118 -1.88 3.01 7.37
C THR A 118 -1.74 3.19 8.89
N ARG A 119 -1.34 4.39 9.34
CA ARG A 119 -1.40 4.81 10.74
C ARG A 119 -2.83 4.67 11.26
N LYS A 120 -2.99 4.01 12.40
CA LYS A 120 -4.31 3.82 13.00
C LYS A 120 -4.71 4.97 13.88
N TRP A 121 -6.00 5.28 13.84
CA TRP A 121 -6.61 6.33 14.64
C TRP A 121 -7.43 5.74 15.79
N PRO A 122 -7.69 6.51 16.86
CA PRO A 122 -8.58 6.07 17.94
C PRO A 122 -9.94 5.57 17.46
N GLU A 123 -10.51 6.22 16.45
CA GLU A 123 -11.80 5.88 15.84
C GLU A 123 -11.78 4.57 15.05
N GLU A 124 -10.59 4.01 14.79
CA GLU A 124 -10.41 2.71 14.14
C GLU A 124 -10.21 1.59 15.18
N GLY A 125 -10.47 1.86 16.46
CA GLY A 125 -10.29 0.89 17.54
C GLY A 125 -8.86 0.80 18.04
N HIS A 126 -8.04 1.84 17.80
CA HIS A 126 -6.67 1.93 18.31
C HIS A 126 -6.52 3.06 19.35
N PRO A 127 -6.92 2.85 20.62
CA PRO A 127 -6.95 3.93 21.63
C PRO A 127 -5.57 4.32 22.18
N ARG A 128 -4.52 3.56 21.85
CA ARG A 128 -3.16 3.85 22.33
C ARG A 128 -2.51 4.96 21.49
N PRO A 129 -1.59 5.75 22.06
CA PRO A 129 -0.79 6.69 21.27
C PRO A 129 -0.06 5.96 20.14
N TRP A 130 -0.20 6.48 18.92
CA TRP A 130 0.55 5.96 17.78
C TRP A 130 2.00 6.48 17.83
N PRO A 131 3.01 5.61 17.72
CA PRO A 131 4.41 6.05 17.77
C PRO A 131 4.76 6.92 16.56
N GLU A 132 5.65 7.88 16.76
CA GLU A 132 6.25 8.63 15.67
C GLU A 132 7.38 7.81 15.03
N GLU A 133 7.58 7.98 13.72
CA GLU A 133 8.64 7.30 12.99
C GLU A 133 10.03 7.84 13.37
N ILE A 134 11.02 6.96 13.39
CA ILE A 134 12.41 7.36 13.65
C ILE A 134 12.96 8.00 12.38
N LEU A 135 13.20 9.30 12.44
CA LEU A 135 13.76 10.07 11.33
C LEU A 135 15.13 10.63 11.70
N MET A 136 16.07 10.55 10.76
CA MET A 136 17.36 11.25 10.88
C MET A 136 17.13 12.74 10.73
N SER A 137 17.80 13.55 11.57
CA SER A 137 17.72 15.00 11.46
C SER A 137 18.29 15.48 10.12
N GLU A 138 17.71 16.55 9.57
CA GLU A 138 18.14 17.14 8.30
C GLU A 138 19.59 17.64 8.35
N GLU A 139 20.05 18.10 9.51
CA GLU A 139 21.44 18.47 9.73
C GLU A 139 22.39 17.27 9.52
N VAL A 140 22.06 16.12 10.12
CA VAL A 140 22.87 14.91 10.00
C VAL A 140 22.85 14.39 8.56
N LYS A 141 21.69 14.36 7.91
CA LYS A 141 21.58 13.95 6.50
C LYS A 141 22.50 14.79 5.61
N ARG A 142 22.38 16.12 5.69
CA ARG A 142 23.21 17.06 4.89
C ARG A 142 24.69 16.87 5.14
N ARG A 143 25.09 16.67 6.40
CA ARG A 143 26.49 16.44 6.77
C ARG A 143 27.01 15.14 6.15
N VAL A 144 26.24 14.06 6.23
CA VAL A 144 26.63 12.76 5.66
C VAL A 144 26.65 12.83 4.13
N ASP A 145 25.68 13.47 3.49
CA ASP A 145 25.64 13.65 2.03
C ASP A 145 26.87 14.41 1.50
N ALA A 146 27.31 15.44 2.23
CA ALA A 146 28.52 16.18 1.89
C ALA A 146 29.79 15.31 2.02
N LEU A 147 29.87 14.50 3.08
CA LEU A 147 31.00 13.59 3.32
C LEU A 147 31.00 12.38 2.39
N TRP A 148 29.84 11.94 1.88
CA TRP A 148 29.69 10.68 1.15
C TRP A 148 30.67 10.56 -0.02
N LYS A 149 30.88 11.66 -0.76
CA LYS A 149 31.81 11.73 -1.90
C LYS A 149 33.28 11.58 -1.49
N GLU A 150 33.63 11.94 -0.28
CA GLU A 150 35.00 11.90 0.25
C GLU A 150 35.33 10.55 0.90
N LEU A 151 34.31 9.79 1.31
CA LEU A 151 34.48 8.53 2.04
C LEU A 151 34.94 7.36 1.15
N GLY A 152 34.84 7.48 -0.18
CA GLY A 152 35.24 6.41 -1.10
C GLY A 152 34.42 5.13 -0.94
N LEU A 153 33.19 5.24 -0.44
CA LEU A 153 32.24 4.14 -0.27
C LEU A 153 31.23 4.19 -1.41
N GLU A 154 31.02 3.05 -2.08
CA GLU A 154 29.94 2.84 -3.07
C GLU A 154 28.66 2.37 -2.40
#